data_AF-W4UXI7-F1
#
_entry.id   AF-W4UXI7-F1
#
_cell.length_a   1.000
_cell.length_b   1.000
_cell.length_c   1.000
_cell.angle_alpha   90.00
_cell.angle_beta   90.00
_cell.angle_gamma   90.00
#
_symmetry.space_group_name_H-M   'P 1'
#
loop_
_entity.id
_entity.type
_entity.pdbx_description
1 polymer ?
#
loop_
_entity_poly.entity_id
_entity_poly.type
_entity_poly.pdbx_seq_one_letter_code
_entity_poly.pdbx_strand_id
1 'polypeptide(L)' 'MLKREGDRVKGGEAIALVGNSGTLSTGPHLHFELWYKGRPVNPEKYIVF' A
#
# COMPACT_ATOMS: atom_id res chain seq x y z
N MET A 1 6.41 10.53 4.72
CA MET A 1 5.82 10.28 3.38
C MET A 1 6.76 10.90 2.34
N LEU A 2 7.02 10.23 1.21
CA LEU A 2 7.94 10.73 0.17
C LEU A 2 7.22 11.34 -1.04
N LYS A 3 5.91 11.08 -1.17
CA LYS A 3 5.01 11.60 -2.21
C LYS A 3 3.77 12.23 -1.61
N ARG A 4 2.99 12.93 -2.43
CA ARG A 4 1.72 13.56 -2.05
C ARG A 4 0.59 13.09 -2.96
N GLU A 5 -0.64 13.27 -2.51
CA GLU A 5 -1.82 13.00 -3.32
C GLU A 5 -1.77 13.77 -4.64
N GLY A 6 -2.07 13.09 -5.74
CA GLY A 6 -1.97 13.64 -7.10
C GLY A 6 -0.62 13.45 -7.79
N ASP A 7 0.43 13.06 -7.06
CA ASP A 7 1.73 12.78 -7.68
C ASP A 7 1.65 11.55 -8.60
N ARG A 8 2.22 11.66 -9.79
CA ARG A 8 2.46 10.50 -10.66
C ARG A 8 3.67 9.73 -10.16
N VAL A 9 3.55 8.42 -10.10
CA VAL A 9 4.60 7.49 -9.65
C VAL A 9 4.81 6.39 -10.69
N LYS A 10 6.00 5.80 -10.70
CA LYS A 10 6.33 4.63 -11.53
C LYS A 10 6.43 3.37 -10.68
N GLY A 11 6.32 2.20 -11.33
CA GLY A 11 6.59 0.92 -10.67
C GLY A 11 8.01 0.88 -10.09
N GLY A 12 8.14 0.47 -8.83
CA GLY A 12 9.41 0.43 -8.08
C GLY A 12 9.82 1.74 -7.40
N GLU A 13 9.06 2.83 -7.56
CA GLU A 13 9.36 4.10 -6.91
C GLU A 13 8.95 4.10 -5.43
N ALA A 14 9.83 4.56 -4.56
CA ALA A 14 9.53 4.70 -3.13
C ALA A 14 8.57 5.88 -2.87
N ILE A 15 7.42 5.59 -2.27
CA ILE A 15 6.38 6.60 -1.99
C ILE A 15 6.20 6.92 -0.50
N ALA A 16 6.60 6.00 0.37
CA ALA A 16 6.52 6.13 1.83
C ALA A 16 7.49 5.17 2.51
N LEU A 17 7.65 5.35 3.82
CA LEU A 17 8.33 4.41 4.70
C LEU A 17 7.27 3.60 5.46
N VAL A 18 7.60 2.36 5.85
CA VAL A 18 6.74 1.56 6.74
C VAL A 18 6.57 2.25 8.09
N GLY A 19 5.43 2.07 8.73
CA GLY A 19 5.10 2.70 10.00
C GLY A 19 4.34 1.76 10.94
N ASN A 20 3.82 2.33 12.03
CA ASN A 20 3.03 1.62 13.04
C ASN A 20 1.79 2.43 13.48
N SER A 21 1.30 3.34 12.63
CA SER A 21 0.23 4.28 12.98
C SER A 21 -1.19 3.73 12.79
N GLY A 22 -1.34 2.46 12.41
CA GLY A 22 -2.65 1.82 12.27
C GLY A 22 -3.32 1.59 13.62
N THR A 23 -4.64 1.82 13.69
CA THR A 23 -5.43 1.73 14.95
C THR A 23 -5.46 0.34 15.56
N LEU A 24 -5.31 -0.71 14.75
CA LEU A 24 -5.24 -2.11 15.17
C LEU A 24 -3.84 -2.70 14.99
N SER A 25 -2.81 -1.85 14.87
CA SER A 25 -1.44 -2.29 14.66
C SER A 25 -0.83 -2.86 15.94
N THR A 26 -0.28 -4.07 15.88
CA THR A 26 0.43 -4.71 17.00
C THR A 26 1.96 -4.61 16.87
N GLY A 27 2.47 -4.02 15.79
CA GLY A 27 3.88 -3.84 15.51
C GLY A 27 4.13 -3.34 14.08
N PRO A 28 5.38 -2.97 13.71
CA PRO A 28 5.69 -2.45 12.38
C PRO A 28 5.36 -3.45 11.27
N HIS A 29 4.45 -3.08 10.37
CA HIS A 29 4.08 -3.91 9.22
C HIS A 29 3.59 -3.03 8.06
N LEU A 30 3.55 -3.62 6.85
CA LEU A 30 2.96 -3.00 5.69
C LEU A 30 1.56 -3.57 5.47
N HIS A 31 0.54 -2.72 5.58
CA HIS A 31 -0.81 -3.06 5.14
C HIS A 31 -0.96 -2.69 3.66
N PHE A 32 -1.27 -3.66 2.81
CA PHE A 32 -1.40 -3.48 1.36
C PHE A 32 -2.75 -3.98 0.87
N GLU A 33 -3.46 -3.16 0.08
CA GLU A 33 -4.75 -3.50 -0.50
C GLU A 33 -4.75 -3.26 -2.01
N LEU A 34 -5.43 -4.14 -2.74
CA LEU A 34 -5.70 -3.97 -4.17
C LEU A 34 -7.20 -3.76 -4.39
N TRP A 35 -7.55 -2.67 -5.08
CA TRP A 35 -8.93 -2.30 -5.35
C TRP A 35 -9.21 -2.34 -6.84
N TYR A 36 -10.29 -3.01 -7.24
CA TYR A 36 -10.76 -3.04 -8.63
C TYR A 36 -12.25 -2.68 -8.67
N LYS A 37 -12.59 -1.65 -9.46
CA LYS A 37 -13.96 -1.13 -9.60
C LYS A 37 -14.64 -0.86 -8.25
N GLY A 38 -13.90 -0.25 -7.32
CA GLY A 38 -14.40 0.14 -6.00
C GLY A 38 -14.57 -1.00 -5.00
N ARG A 39 -14.06 -2.19 -5.28
CA ARG A 39 -14.09 -3.34 -4.36
C ARG A 39 -12.68 -3.84 -4.05
N PRO A 40 -12.36 -4.17 -2.80
CA PRO A 40 -11.11 -4.83 -2.47
C PRO A 40 -11.10 -6.24 -3.07
N VAL A 41 -9.97 -6.65 -3.63
CA VAL A 41 -9.72 -7.99 -4.16
C VAL A 41 -8.47 -8.58 -3.52
N ASN A 42 -8.37 -9.92 -3.44
CA ASN A 42 -7.18 -10.57 -2.89
C ASN A 42 -5.95 -10.29 -3.80
N PRO A 43 -4.91 -9.59 -3.30
CA PRO A 43 -3.71 -9.27 -4.08
C PRO A 43 -2.92 -10.49 -4.58
N GLU A 44 -2.89 -11.59 -3.83
CA GLU A 44 -2.12 -12.80 -4.16
C GLU A 44 -2.56 -13.46 -5.47
N LYS A 45 -3.77 -13.13 -5.96
CA LYS A 45 -4.26 -13.60 -7.27
C LYS A 45 -3.65 -12.85 -8.46
N TYR A 46 -2.99 -11.71 -8.22
CA TYR A 46 -2.55 -10.79 -9.28
C TYR A 46 -1.08 -10.38 -9.16
N ILE A 47 -0.47 -10.51 -7.98
CA ILE A 47 0.89 -10.05 -7.69
C ILE A 47 1.69 -11.22 -7.13
N VAL A 48 2.92 -11.37 -7.62
CA VAL A 48 3.93 -12.23 -6.99
C VAL A 48 4.69 -11.37 -5.98
N PHE A 49 4.65 -11.77 -4.71
CA PHE A 49 5.33 -11.08 -3.60
C PHE A 49 6.75 -11.62 -3.40
#